data_AF-A0A329LBU7-F1
#
_entry.id   AF-A0A329LBU7-F1
#
_cell.length_a   1.000
_cell.length_b   1.000
_cell.length_c   1.000
_cell.angle_alpha   90.00
_cell.angle_beta   90.00
_cell.angle_gamma   90.00
#
_symmetry.space_group_name_H-M   'P 1'
#
loop_
_entity.id
_entity.type
_entity.pdbx_description
1 polymer ?
#
loop_
_entity_poly.entity_id
_entity_poly.type
_entity_poly.pdbx_seq_one_letter_code
_entity_poly.pdbx_strand_id
1 'polypeptide(L)'
;MKKVLIGGFLFVSGILLYIGIHISTVIFMTEVKGWSIPPGRFGTALEEVGGKAEFIVALLLCIIGIGFMAWDGGKTFLQERKKQTRRDEKPEDEKLLV
;
A
#
# COMPACT_ATOMS: atom_id res chain seq x y z
N MET A 1 -13.85 -7.17 7.08
CA MET A 1 -14.45 -6.85 5.76
C MET A 1 -14.47 -5.35 5.45
N LYS A 2 -15.16 -4.48 6.21
CA LYS A 2 -15.19 -3.02 5.92
C LYS A 2 -13.81 -2.35 5.93
N LYS A 3 -12.89 -2.81 6.78
CA LYS A 3 -11.54 -2.23 6.94
C LYS A 3 -10.59 -2.61 5.79
N VAL A 4 -10.68 -3.83 5.27
CA VAL A 4 -9.96 -4.25 4.05
C VAL A 4 -10.34 -3.38 2.86
N LEU A 5 -11.63 -3.10 2.66
CA LEU A 5 -12.10 -2.24 1.56
C LEU A 5 -11.55 -0.82 1.66
N ILE A 6 -11.51 -0.24 2.87
CA ILE A 6 -10.92 1.08 3.11
C ILE A 6 -9.42 1.07 2.81
N GLY A 7 -8.69 0.04 3.28
CA GLY A 7 -7.26 -0.11 3.01
C GLY A 7 -6.96 -0.28 1.51
N GLY A 8 -7.77 -1.07 0.80
CA GLY A 8 -7.66 -1.25 -0.64
C GLY A 8 -7.93 0.03 -1.42
N PHE A 9 -8.96 0.80 -1.04
CA PHE A 9 -9.25 2.08 -1.68
C PHE A 9 -8.13 3.11 -1.46
N LEU A 10 -7.58 3.17 -0.24
CA LEU A 10 -6.45 4.02 0.09
C LEU A 10 -5.19 3.65 -0.70
N PHE A 11 -4.94 2.34 -0.86
CA PHE A 11 -3.81 1.83 -1.63
C PHE A 11 -3.93 2.15 -3.13
N VAL A 12 -5.10 1.91 -3.73
CA VAL A 12 -5.36 2.23 -5.13
C VAL A 12 -5.27 3.73 -5.38
N SER A 13 -5.78 4.56 -4.46
CA SER A 13 -5.65 6.01 -4.52
C SER A 13 -4.18 6.45 -4.45
N GLY A 14 -3.37 5.84 -3.59
CA GLY A 14 -1.93 6.09 -3.51
C GLY A 14 -1.19 5.75 -4.81
N ILE A 15 -1.53 4.62 -5.43
CA ILE A 15 -0.97 4.20 -6.73
C ILE A 15 -1.35 5.19 -7.84
N LEU A 16 -2.62 5.59 -7.92
CA LEU A 16 -3.08 6.54 -8.93
C LEU A 16 -2.38 7.89 -8.79
N LEU A 17 -2.22 8.37 -7.56
CA LEU A 17 -1.49 9.61 -7.29
C LEU A 17 -0.01 9.47 -7.68
N TYR A 18 0.64 8.36 -7.33
CA TYR A 18 2.02 8.06 -7.70
C TYR A 18 2.25 8.09 -9.23
N ILE A 19 1.36 7.44 -9.98
CA ILE A 19 1.43 7.38 -11.45
C ILE A 19 1.23 8.77 -12.04
N GLY A 20 0.25 9.55 -11.54
CA GLY A 20 0.00 10.91 -12.01
C GLY A 20 1.23 11.82 -11.86
N ILE A 21 1.89 11.76 -10.70
CA ILE A 21 3.12 12.52 -10.44
C ILE A 21 4.24 12.06 -11.37
N HIS A 22 4.41 10.76 -11.56
CA HIS A 22 5.43 10.23 -12.47
C HIS A 22 5.22 10.71 -13.91
N ILE A 23 3.99 10.65 -14.42
CA ILE A 23 3.67 11.10 -15.77
C ILE A 23 3.95 12.60 -15.91
N SER A 24 3.48 13.42 -14.96
CA SER A 24 3.71 14.87 -14.97
C SER A 24 5.21 15.20 -14.91
N THR A 25 5.96 14.52 -14.05
CA THR A 25 7.41 14.69 -13.90
C THR A 25 8.16 14.29 -15.17
N VAL A 26 7.77 13.20 -15.83
CA VAL A 26 8.41 12.73 -17.07
C VAL A 26 8.17 13.70 -18.22
N ILE A 27 6.96 14.26 -18.33
CA ILE A 27 6.67 15.30 -19.34
C ILE A 27 7.57 16.51 -19.10
N PHE A 28 7.63 16.99 -17.86
CA PHE A 28 8.43 18.16 -17.50
C PHE A 28 9.95 17.92 -17.60
N MET A 29 10.41 16.68 -17.44
CA MET A 29 11.82 16.31 -17.59
C MET A 29 12.40 16.72 -18.96
N THR A 30 11.57 16.72 -20.00
CA THR A 30 11.99 17.11 -21.35
C THR A 30 12.37 18.60 -21.44
N GLU A 31 11.82 19.43 -20.56
CA GLU A 31 12.08 20.87 -20.48
C GLU A 31 13.27 21.21 -19.57
N VAL A 32 13.66 20.30 -18.68
CA VAL A 32 14.84 20.46 -17.81
C VAL A 32 16.12 20.38 -18.64
N LYS A 33 16.75 21.54 -18.86
CA LYS A 33 17.99 21.69 -19.65
C LYS A 33 19.28 21.59 -18.84
N GLY A 34 19.22 21.69 -17.52
CA GLY A 34 20.36 21.57 -16.62
C GLY A 34 19.98 20.80 -15.36
N TRP A 35 20.79 19.80 -14.99
CA TRP A 35 20.62 19.07 -13.73
C TRP A 35 21.98 18.89 -13.06
N SER A 36 21.98 18.91 -11.73
CA SER A 36 23.18 18.62 -10.93
C SER A 36 23.21 17.14 -10.54
N ILE A 37 24.41 16.60 -10.35
CA ILE A 37 24.63 15.24 -9.87
C ILE A 37 25.18 15.34 -8.45
N PRO A 38 24.42 14.95 -7.39
CA PRO A 38 22.99 14.59 -7.30
C PRO A 38 22.08 15.84 -7.16
N PRO A 39 20.76 15.82 -7.45
CA PRO A 39 19.82 14.68 -7.50
C PRO A 39 19.45 14.14 -8.91
N GLY A 40 20.15 14.54 -9.97
CA GLY A 40 19.91 14.06 -11.34
C GLY A 40 18.66 14.64 -12.00
N ARG A 41 18.48 14.37 -13.31
CA ARG A 41 17.45 15.03 -14.14
C ARG A 41 16.01 14.81 -13.65
N PHE A 42 15.68 13.60 -13.20
CA PHE A 42 14.35 13.31 -12.64
C PHE A 42 14.15 13.98 -11.29
N GLY A 43 15.17 14.01 -10.43
CA GLY A 43 15.10 14.69 -9.13
C GLY A 43 14.93 16.20 -9.26
N THR A 44 15.63 16.83 -10.21
CA THR A 44 15.47 18.25 -10.55
C THR A 44 14.07 18.52 -11.13
N ALA A 45 13.59 17.71 -12.07
CA ALA A 45 12.23 17.85 -12.61
C ALA A 45 11.16 17.70 -11.53
N LEU A 46 11.32 16.74 -10.62
CA LEU A 46 10.39 16.49 -9.52
C LEU A 46 10.37 17.66 -8.51
N GLU A 47 11.51 18.31 -8.31
CA GLU A 47 11.63 19.48 -7.44
C GLU A 47 11.04 20.73 -8.08
N GLU A 48 11.26 20.94 -9.37
CA GLU A 48 10.72 22.08 -10.13
C GLU A 48 9.20 22.02 -10.32
N VAL A 49 8.64 20.81 -10.48
CA VAL A 49 7.18 20.59 -10.58
C VAL A 49 6.51 20.66 -9.19
N GLY A 50 7.28 20.77 -8.11
CA GLY A 50 6.77 20.66 -6.73
C GLY A 50 6.45 19.24 -6.29
N GLY A 51 6.49 18.28 -7.23
CA GLY A 51 6.10 16.87 -7.10
C GLY A 51 6.76 16.07 -5.98
N LYS A 52 7.80 16.61 -5.32
CA LYS A 52 8.40 16.00 -4.12
C LYS A 52 7.39 15.85 -2.99
N ALA A 53 6.54 16.85 -2.75
CA ALA A 53 5.56 16.80 -1.66
C ALA A 53 4.49 15.74 -1.93
N GLU A 54 3.96 15.74 -3.15
CA GLU A 54 2.94 14.82 -3.63
C GLU A 54 3.49 13.39 -3.68
N PHE A 55 4.77 13.20 -4.03
CA PHE A 55 5.43 11.89 -4.03
C PHE A 55 5.50 11.29 -2.63
N ILE A 56 5.86 12.10 -1.63
CA ILE A 56 5.88 11.69 -0.23
C ILE A 56 4.47 11.31 0.23
N VAL A 57 3.46 12.10 -0.13
CA VAL A 57 2.06 11.81 0.19
C VAL A 57 1.59 10.51 -0.46
N ALA A 58 1.90 10.28 -1.73
CA ALA A 58 1.56 9.04 -2.44
C ALA A 58 2.22 7.81 -1.77
N LEU A 59 3.48 7.93 -1.38
CA LEU A 59 4.20 6.87 -0.67
C LEU A 59 3.57 6.57 0.69
N LEU A 60 3.21 7.61 1.45
CA LEU A 60 2.52 7.45 2.73
C LEU A 60 1.15 6.77 2.57
N LEU A 61 0.35 7.16 1.57
CA LEU A 61 -0.92 6.51 1.26
C LEU A 61 -0.73 5.01 0.95
N CYS A 62 0.28 4.67 0.15
CA CYS A 62 0.59 3.28 -0.17
C CYS A 62 0.99 2.48 1.07
N ILE A 63 1.89 3.01 1.92
CA ILE A 63 2.34 2.34 3.15
C ILE A 63 1.19 2.15 4.12
N ILE A 64 0.36 3.17 4.33
CA ILE A 64 -0.79 3.11 5.22
C ILE A 64 -1.84 2.13 4.68
N GLY A 65 -2.12 2.16 3.37
CA GLY A 65 -3.07 1.24 2.72
C GLY A 65 -2.66 -0.22 2.87
N ILE A 66 -1.39 -0.54 2.59
CA ILE A 66 -0.83 -1.89 2.79
C ILE A 66 -0.87 -2.26 4.28
N GLY A 67 -0.47 -1.36 5.17
CA GLY A 67 -0.46 -1.60 6.61
C GLY A 67 -1.85 -1.97 7.15
N PHE A 68 -2.89 -1.26 6.70
CA PHE A 68 -4.28 -1.57 7.07
C PHE A 68 -4.75 -2.93 6.53
N MET A 69 -4.41 -3.25 5.27
CA MET A 69 -4.74 -4.56 4.69
C MET A 69 -4.01 -5.70 5.41
N ALA A 70 -2.71 -5.55 5.67
CA ALA A 70 -1.90 -6.55 6.36
C ALA A 70 -2.37 -6.78 7.80
N TRP A 71 -2.80 -5.72 8.48
CA TRP A 71 -3.32 -5.81 9.85
C TRP A 71 -4.66 -6.55 9.92
N ASP A 72 -5.62 -6.24 9.04
CA ASP A 72 -6.93 -6.92 9.03
C ASP A 72 -6.80 -8.35 8.49
N GLY A 73 -5.99 -8.55 7.44
CA GLY A 73 -5.68 -9.86 6.87
C GLY A 73 -4.94 -10.78 7.85
N GLY A 74 -3.90 -10.27 8.52
CA GLY A 74 -3.12 -11.02 9.50
C GLY A 74 -3.96 -11.46 10.71
N LYS A 75 -4.87 -10.62 11.21
CA LYS A 75 -5.80 -11.00 12.28
C LYS A 75 -6.78 -12.10 11.84
N THR A 76 -7.27 -11.99 10.61
CA THR A 76 -8.20 -13.00 10.05
C THR A 76 -7.48 -14.35 9.92
N PHE A 77 -6.26 -14.35 9.41
CA PHE A 77 -5.44 -15.56 9.28
C PHE A 77 -5.11 -16.20 10.65
N LEU A 78 -4.79 -15.39 11.65
CA LEU A 78 -4.56 -15.88 13.02
C LEU A 78 -5.83 -16.43 13.67
N GLN A 79 -6.99 -15.86 13.38
CA GLN A 79 -8.28 -16.37 13.87
C GLN A 79 -8.66 -17.71 13.24
N GLU A 80 -8.41 -17.88 11.94
CA GLU A 80 -8.64 -19.15 11.25
C GLU A 80 -7.74 -20.26 11.82
N ARG A 81 -6.45 -19.98 12.01
CA ARG A 81 -5.52 -20.88 12.69
C ARG A 81 -6.04 -21.33 14.07
N LYS A 82 -6.48 -20.38 14.91
CA LYS A 82 -7.01 -20.70 16.25
C LYS A 82 -8.29 -21.54 16.19
N LYS A 83 -9.17 -21.32 15.20
CA LYS A 83 -10.38 -22.13 15.02
C LYS A 83 -10.05 -23.56 14.60
N GLN A 84 -9.04 -23.75 13.76
CA GLN A 84 -8.60 -25.06 13.30
C GLN A 84 -8.04 -25.88 14.46
N THR A 85 -7.08 -25.31 15.21
CA THR A 85 -6.51 -25.98 16.39
C THR A 85 -7.59 -26.38 17.41
N ARG A 86 -8.58 -25.53 17.67
CA ARG A 86 -9.66 -25.83 18.62
C ARG A 86 -10.65 -26.87 18.11
N ARG A 87 -10.77 -27.06 16.78
CA ARG A 87 -11.59 -28.10 16.14
C ARG A 87 -10.86 -29.46 16.13
N ASP A 88 -9.54 -29.42 16.02
CA ASP A 88 -8.68 -30.60 16.07
C ASP A 88 -8.55 -31.13 17.50
N GLU A 89 -8.55 -30.25 18.51
CA GLU A 89 -8.53 -30.59 19.95
C GLU A 89 -9.88 -31.15 20.47
N LYS A 90 -10.97 -31.02 19.70
CA LYS A 90 -12.29 -31.51 20.10
C LYS A 90 -12.29 -33.06 20.05
N PRO A 91 -12.58 -33.75 21.17
CA PRO A 91 -12.44 -35.20 21.25
C PRO A 91 -13.51 -35.90 20.38
N GLU A 92 -13.18 -37.08 19.83
CA GLU A 92 -14.00 -37.73 18.79
C GLU A 92 -15.41 -38.12 19.25
N ASP A 93 -15.58 -38.37 20.54
CA ASP A 93 -16.87 -38.64 21.18
C ASP A 93 -17.83 -37.45 21.10
N GLU A 94 -17.32 -36.22 21.14
CA GLU A 94 -18.13 -35.00 20.99
C GLU A 94 -18.37 -34.59 19.51
N LYS A 95 -17.68 -35.26 18.57
CA LYS A 95 -17.89 -35.10 17.11
C LYS A 95 -18.99 -36.05 16.59
N LEU A 96 -19.29 -37.13 17.32
CA LEU A 96 -20.28 -38.15 16.95
C LEU A 96 -21.70 -37.86 17.48
N LEU A 97 -21.86 -36.86 18.36
CA LEU A 97 -23.15 -36.49 18.97
C LEU A 97 -23.85 -35.30 18.30
N VAL A 98 -23.32 -34.79 17.17
CA VAL A 98 -23.89 -33.71 16.35
C VAL A 98 -24.09 -34.21 14.93
#